data_AF-A0A9D8EYC3-F1
#
_entry.id   AF-A0A9D8EYC3-F1
#
_cell.length_a   1.000
_cell.length_b   1.000
_cell.length_c   1.000
_cell.angle_alpha   90.00
_cell.angle_beta   90.00
_cell.angle_gamma   90.00
#
_symmetry.space_group_name_H-M   'P 1'
#
loop_
_entity.id
_entity.type
_entity.pdbx_description
1 polymer ?
#
loop_
_entity_poly.entity_id
_entity_poly.type
_entity_poly.pdbx_seq_one_letter_code
_entity_poly.pdbx_strand_id
1 'polypeptide(L)'
;MPIRKTPERWQKTTLERHAYFYPRVDHASGTPVPGHARAAEKGIPCLFRRVFHDPDGYQSNGEFDFVTYFECDDESLPVFDQVLMSRRDLQQNPEWPYVEEGPMWRGRRVLRW
;
A
#
# COMPACT_ATOMS: atom_id res chain seq x y z
N MET A 1 -7.75 -5.13 2.76
CA MET A 1 -7.62 -3.74 3.24
C MET A 1 -7.96 -2.80 2.10
N PRO A 2 -9.09 -2.08 2.20
CA PRO A 2 -9.48 -1.11 1.21
C PRO A 2 -8.69 0.19 1.39
N ILE A 3 -8.32 0.83 0.29
CA ILE A 3 -7.47 2.02 0.23
C ILE A 3 -8.15 3.01 -0.71
N ARG A 4 -8.32 4.24 -0.24
CA ARG A 4 -8.63 5.40 -1.08
C ARG A 4 -7.40 6.30 -1.13
N LYS A 5 -7.21 7.01 -2.23
CA LYS A 5 -6.21 8.07 -2.32
C LYS A 5 -6.87 9.43 -2.34
N THR A 6 -6.19 10.41 -1.75
CA THR A 6 -6.70 11.79 -1.69
C THR A 6 -6.76 12.42 -3.09
N PRO A 7 -7.56 13.48 -3.29
CA PRO A 7 -7.60 14.20 -4.56
C PRO A 7 -6.24 14.69 -5.06
N GLU A 8 -5.39 15.13 -4.14
CA GLU A 8 -4.02 15.58 -4.42
C GLU A 8 -3.14 14.46 -4.99
N ARG A 9 -3.44 13.18 -4.69
CA ARG A 9 -2.76 12.05 -5.31
C ARG A 9 -3.01 12.01 -6.81
N TRP A 10 -4.29 12.13 -7.18
CA TRP A 10 -4.78 11.85 -8.52
C TRP A 10 -4.58 13.01 -9.48
N GLN A 11 -4.48 14.23 -8.96
CA GLN A 11 -4.05 15.41 -9.73
C GLN A 11 -2.60 15.30 -10.23
N LYS A 12 -1.77 14.43 -9.63
CA LYS A 12 -0.39 14.20 -10.10
C LYS A 12 -0.37 13.45 -11.43
N THR A 13 0.58 13.80 -12.28
CA THR A 13 0.82 13.13 -13.55
C THR A 13 1.21 11.66 -13.33
N THR A 14 0.92 10.80 -14.30
CA THR A 14 1.25 9.36 -14.21
C THR A 14 2.71 9.12 -13.82
N LEU A 15 3.65 9.89 -14.38
CA LEU A 15 5.08 9.77 -14.08
C LEU A 15 5.39 10.14 -12.63
N GLU A 16 4.87 11.27 -12.14
CA GLU A 16 5.01 11.65 -10.73
C GLU A 16 4.44 10.58 -9.82
N ARG A 17 3.26 10.03 -10.14
CA ARG A 17 2.65 8.97 -9.34
C ARG A 17 3.52 7.71 -9.30
N HIS A 18 4.16 7.37 -10.41
CA HIS A 18 5.03 6.21 -10.53
C HIS A 18 6.33 6.37 -9.74
N ALA A 19 6.87 7.59 -9.64
CA ALA A 19 8.09 7.87 -8.90
C ALA A 19 8.01 7.50 -7.41
N TYR A 20 6.83 7.63 -6.78
CA TYR A 20 6.63 7.21 -5.38
C TYR A 20 6.74 5.70 -5.17
N PHE A 21 6.67 4.91 -6.24
CA PHE A 21 6.71 3.46 -6.14
C PHE A 21 8.13 2.92 -5.88
N TYR A 22 9.15 3.64 -6.34
CA TYR A 22 10.55 3.22 -6.31
C TYR A 22 11.40 4.12 -5.40
N PRO A 23 12.64 3.70 -5.07
CA PRO A 23 13.57 4.56 -4.35
C PRO A 23 13.73 5.92 -5.03
N ARG A 24 13.62 6.99 -4.24
CA ARG A 24 13.70 8.37 -4.73
C ARG A 24 14.29 9.29 -3.68
N VAL A 25 14.72 10.49 -4.08
CA VAL A 25 14.96 11.57 -3.14
C VAL A 25 13.63 12.22 -2.83
N ASP A 26 13.26 12.31 -1.54
CA ASP A 26 12.07 13.04 -1.16
C ASP A 26 12.26 14.54 -1.32
N HIS A 27 11.26 15.23 -1.87
CA HIS A 27 11.39 16.65 -2.19
C HIS A 27 11.29 17.53 -0.95
N ALA A 28 10.59 17.09 0.10
CA ALA A 28 10.44 17.88 1.31
C ALA A 28 11.67 17.75 2.22
N SER A 29 12.22 16.54 2.37
CA SER A 29 13.39 16.30 3.23
C SER A 29 14.74 16.39 2.50
N GLY A 30 14.77 16.25 1.18
CA GLY A 30 16.01 16.14 0.40
C GLY A 30 16.78 14.84 0.62
N THR A 31 16.19 13.86 1.31
CA THR A 31 16.85 12.59 1.66
C THR A 31 16.40 11.44 0.76
N PRO A 32 17.28 10.47 0.46
CA PRO A 32 16.86 9.22 -0.18
C PRO A 32 15.85 8.49 0.70
N VAL A 33 14.75 8.04 0.10
CA VAL A 33 13.72 7.22 0.74
C VAL A 33 13.48 5.94 -0.06
N PRO A 34 13.25 4.79 0.60
CA PRO A 34 13.01 3.49 -0.05
C PRO A 34 11.88 3.47 -1.09
N GLY A 35 10.78 4.19 -0.87
CA GLY A 35 9.59 4.14 -1.72
C GLY A 35 8.75 2.87 -1.53
N HIS A 36 7.63 2.79 -2.25
CA HIS A 36 6.61 1.78 -2.02
C HIS A 36 7.14 0.35 -2.05
N ALA A 37 7.80 -0.03 -3.15
CA ALA A 37 8.20 -1.39 -3.42
C ALA A 37 9.23 -1.88 -2.40
N ARG A 38 10.20 -1.02 -2.07
CA ARG A 38 11.29 -1.39 -1.16
C ARG A 38 10.87 -1.38 0.30
N ALA A 39 9.95 -0.50 0.70
CA ALA A 39 9.34 -0.57 2.03
C ALA A 39 8.68 -1.94 2.31
N ALA A 40 8.17 -2.61 1.28
CA ALA A 40 7.55 -3.94 1.38
C ALA A 40 8.51 -5.12 1.16
N GLU A 41 9.81 -4.89 0.98
CA GLU A 41 10.80 -5.89 0.54
C GLU A 41 10.80 -7.16 1.41
N LYS A 42 10.74 -6.99 2.74
CA LYS A 42 10.70 -8.11 3.69
C LYS A 42 9.54 -9.09 3.46
N GLY A 43 8.43 -8.61 2.89
CA GLY A 43 7.26 -9.42 2.62
C GLY A 43 7.33 -10.21 1.32
N ILE A 44 8.25 -9.89 0.40
CA ILE A 44 8.33 -10.54 -0.92
C ILE A 44 8.43 -12.07 -0.82
N PRO A 45 9.21 -12.67 0.10
CA PRO A 45 9.36 -14.13 0.16
C PRO A 45 8.14 -14.89 0.71
N CYS A 46 7.26 -14.24 1.47
CA CYS A 46 6.26 -14.93 2.30
C CYS A 46 4.84 -14.36 2.26
N LEU A 47 4.64 -13.16 1.69
CA LEU A 47 3.33 -12.54 1.56
C LEU A 47 2.85 -12.61 0.11
N PHE A 48 1.84 -13.44 -0.14
CA PHE A 48 1.08 -13.36 -1.37
C PHE A 48 0.24 -12.09 -1.35
N ARG A 49 0.20 -11.35 -2.46
CA ARG A 49 -0.59 -10.13 -2.56
C ARG A 49 -1.40 -10.09 -3.85
N ARG A 50 -2.58 -9.48 -3.77
CA ARG A 50 -3.37 -9.08 -4.93
C ARG A 50 -3.95 -7.69 -4.69
N VAL A 51 -3.94 -6.87 -5.73
CA VAL A 51 -4.58 -5.55 -5.71
C VAL A 51 -5.74 -5.61 -6.71
N PHE A 52 -6.92 -5.22 -6.24
CA PHE A 52 -8.10 -5.02 -7.07
C PHE A 52 -8.31 -3.52 -7.19
N HIS A 53 -8.64 -3.08 -8.40
CA HIS A 53 -8.98 -1.70 -8.71
C HIS A 53 -10.49 -1.59 -8.78
N ASP A 54 -11.03 -0.44 -8.37
CA ASP A 54 -12.44 -0.12 -8.63
C ASP A 54 -12.71 -0.16 -10.16
N PRO A 55 -13.66 -1.01 -10.63
CA PRO A 55 -13.98 -1.11 -12.05
C PRO A 55 -14.61 0.17 -12.62
N ASP A 56 -15.25 0.99 -11.79
CA ASP A 56 -15.96 2.21 -12.21
C ASP A 56 -15.03 3.45 -12.20
N GLY A 57 -13.78 3.27 -11.76
CA GLY A 57 -12.75 4.30 -11.73
C GLY A 57 -12.41 4.75 -10.31
N TYR A 58 -11.51 5.72 -10.21
CA TYR A 58 -10.99 6.19 -8.92
C TYR A 58 -11.66 7.49 -8.48
N GLN A 59 -11.54 7.83 -7.20
CA GLN A 59 -12.05 9.07 -6.58
C GLN A 59 -13.57 9.18 -6.46
N SER A 60 -14.28 8.06 -6.56
CA SER A 60 -15.69 8.01 -6.26
C SER A 60 -15.93 8.39 -4.78
N ASN A 61 -16.90 9.27 -4.53
CA ASN A 61 -17.16 9.78 -3.19
C ASN A 61 -17.66 8.66 -2.28
N GLY A 62 -17.01 8.47 -1.13
CA GLY A 62 -17.35 7.42 -0.18
C GLY A 62 -16.86 6.01 -0.54
N GLU A 63 -16.27 5.83 -1.72
CA GLU A 63 -15.78 4.53 -2.21
C GLU A 63 -14.26 4.41 -2.10
N PHE A 64 -13.74 3.20 -2.31
CA PHE A 64 -12.30 2.91 -2.24
C PHE A 64 -11.71 2.63 -3.61
N ASP A 65 -10.63 3.33 -3.93
CA ASP A 65 -9.89 3.17 -5.19
C ASP A 65 -9.32 1.75 -5.39
N PHE A 66 -8.95 1.10 -4.29
CA PHE A 66 -8.36 -0.23 -4.29
C PHE A 66 -8.86 -1.10 -3.15
N VAL A 67 -8.94 -2.41 -3.40
CA VAL A 67 -8.94 -3.43 -2.36
C VAL A 67 -7.63 -4.22 -2.44
N THR A 68 -6.83 -4.14 -1.38
CA THR A 68 -5.58 -4.90 -1.27
C THR A 68 -5.80 -6.16 -0.43
N TYR A 69 -5.36 -7.30 -0.96
CA TYR A 69 -5.53 -8.61 -0.37
C TYR A 69 -4.17 -9.25 -0.14
N PHE A 70 -4.00 -9.92 1.00
CA PHE A 70 -2.79 -10.60 1.39
C PHE A 70 -3.09 -12.00 1.95
N GLU A 71 -2.26 -12.99 1.59
CA GLU A 71 -2.22 -14.31 2.24
C GLU A 71 -0.79 -14.61 2.68
N CYS A 72 -0.64 -15.26 3.83
CA CYS A 72 0.62 -15.78 4.34
C CYS A 72 0.34 -16.92 5.32
N ASP A 73 1.37 -17.68 5.68
CA ASP A 73 1.29 -18.62 6.80
C ASP A 73 1.29 -17.90 8.16
N ASP A 74 0.93 -18.62 9.22
CA ASP A 74 0.82 -18.07 10.58
C ASP A 74 2.19 -17.56 11.09
N GLU A 75 3.30 -18.18 10.67
CA GLU A 75 4.67 -17.80 11.06
C GLU A 75 5.11 -16.48 10.43
N SER A 76 4.51 -16.11 9.30
CA SER A 76 4.79 -14.89 8.55
C SER A 76 3.94 -13.69 8.98
N LEU A 77 2.98 -13.86 9.90
CA LEU A 77 2.16 -12.75 10.44
C LEU A 77 3.01 -11.59 11.00
N PRO A 78 4.10 -11.82 11.77
CA PRO A 78 4.96 -10.73 12.21
C PRO A 78 5.62 -9.97 11.06
N VAL A 79 5.91 -10.63 9.93
CA VAL A 79 6.46 -9.98 8.73
C VAL A 79 5.37 -9.12 8.07
N PHE A 80 4.13 -9.60 8.00
CA PHE A 80 3.00 -8.80 7.54
C PHE A 80 2.83 -7.51 8.34
N ASP A 81 2.88 -7.60 9.68
CA ASP A 81 2.78 -6.42 10.54
C ASP A 81 3.96 -5.45 10.33
N GLN A 82 5.18 -5.96 10.17
CA GLN A 82 6.35 -5.13 9.83
C GLN A 82 6.18 -4.41 8.49
N VAL A 83 5.66 -5.09 7.47
CA VAL A 83 5.40 -4.50 6.14
C VAL A 83 4.31 -3.44 6.24
N LEU A 84 3.25 -3.64 7.02
CA LEU A 84 2.25 -2.59 7.23
C LEU A 84 2.85 -1.36 7.90
N MET A 85 3.69 -1.56 8.93
CA MET A 85 4.37 -0.46 9.61
C MET A 85 5.31 0.30 8.67
N SER A 86 6.15 -0.38 7.89
CA SER A 86 7.05 0.29 6.93
C SER A 86 6.31 1.01 5.82
N ARG A 87 5.14 0.50 5.40
CA ARG A 87 4.28 1.16 4.41
C ARG A 87 3.61 2.41 4.97
N ARG A 88 3.31 2.45 6.27
CA ARG A 88 2.72 3.61 6.97
C ARG A 88 3.77 4.66 7.36
N ASP A 89 5.04 4.27 7.42
CA ASP A 89 6.15 5.16 7.76
C ASP A 89 6.47 6.13 6.61
N LEU A 90 6.34 7.43 6.88
CA LEU A 90 6.57 8.50 5.91
C LEU A 90 8.04 8.61 5.48
N GLN A 91 8.98 8.16 6.32
CA GLN A 91 10.40 8.16 5.98
C GLN A 91 10.77 7.00 5.03
N GLN A 92 9.90 5.98 4.94
CA GLN A 92 10.08 4.85 4.05
C GLN A 92 9.21 4.96 2.80
N ASN A 93 7.95 5.37 2.99
CA ASN A 93 6.94 5.44 1.97
C ASN A 93 6.30 6.85 1.91
N PRO A 94 6.85 7.77 1.10
CA PRO A 94 6.30 9.11 0.94
C PRO A 94 4.94 9.12 0.20
N GLU A 95 4.44 7.96 -0.25
CA GLU A 95 3.10 7.83 -0.83
C GLU A 95 2.00 7.89 0.25
N TRP A 96 2.32 7.52 1.49
CA TRP A 96 1.34 7.32 2.55
C TRP A 96 0.56 8.59 2.99
N PRO A 97 1.09 9.82 2.90
CA PRO A 97 0.28 11.03 3.16
C PRO A 97 -0.94 11.17 2.25
N TYR A 98 -0.92 10.49 1.10
CA TYR A 98 -2.01 10.50 0.13
C TYR A 98 -2.90 9.27 0.23
N VAL A 99 -2.83 8.53 1.34
CA VAL A 99 -3.58 7.29 1.57
C VAL A 99 -4.60 7.51 2.68
N GLU A 100 -5.83 7.16 2.38
CA GLU A 100 -6.90 7.00 3.34
C GLU A 100 -7.21 5.51 3.46
N GLU A 101 -6.77 4.94 4.58
CA GLU A 101 -6.88 3.52 4.85
C GLU A 101 -8.26 3.20 5.45
N GLY A 102 -8.97 2.25 4.85
CA GLY A 102 -10.20 1.73 5.43
C GLY A 102 -9.97 0.60 6.43
N PRO A 103 -11.05 -0.08 6.86
CA PRO A 103 -10.95 -1.14 7.86
C PRO A 103 -10.09 -2.32 7.37
N MET A 104 -9.33 -2.91 8.30
CA MET A 104 -8.57 -4.13 8.05
C MET A 104 -9.35 -5.33 8.56
N TRP A 105 -9.65 -6.26 7.66
CA TRP A 105 -10.18 -7.57 8.01
C TRP A 105 -9.06 -8.60 8.03
N ARG A 106 -9.02 -9.40 9.09
CA ARG A 106 -8.13 -10.56 9.24
C ARG A 106 -8.99 -11.79 9.46
N GLY A 107 -8.54 -12.92 8.92
CA GLY A 107 -9.23 -14.19 9.05
C GLY A 107 -8.32 -15.34 8.65
N ARG A 108 -8.74 -16.56 8.99
CA ARG A 108 -8.06 -17.78 8.58
C ARG A 108 -8.79 -18.35 7.37
N ARG A 109 -8.05 -18.70 6.32
CA ARG A 109 -8.61 -19.37 5.16
C ARG A 109 -9.10 -20.76 5.59
N VAL A 110 -10.39 -21.02 5.40
CA VAL A 110 -11.01 -22.33 5.59
C VAL A 110 -11.18 -22.99 4.23
N LEU A 111 -10.79 -24.25 4.11
CA LEU A 111 -10.75 -24.95 2.81
C LEU A 111 -12.14 -25.39 2.31
N ARG A 112 -13.16 -25.43 3.19
CA ARG A 112 -14.56 -25.70 2.86
C ARG A 112 -15.51 -25.05 3.86
N TRP A 113 -16.71 -24.72 3.37
CA TRP A 113 -17.90 -24.37 4.12
C TRP A 113 -18.83 -25.57 4.12
#